data_AF-A0A839ITZ0-F1
#
_entry.id   AF-A0A839ITZ0-F1
#
_cell.length_a   1.000
_cell.length_b   1.000
_cell.length_c   1.000
_cell.angle_alpha   90.00
_cell.angle_beta   90.00
_cell.angle_gamma   90.00
#
_symmetry.space_group_name_H-M   'P 1'
#
loop_
_entity.id
_entity.type
_entity.pdbx_description
1 polymer ?
#
loop_
_entity_poly.entity_id
_entity_poly.type
_entity_poly.pdbx_seq_one_letter_code
_entity_poly.pdbx_strand_id
1 'polypeptide(L)'
;MQFLLLLSALTSSIAMAHSINLVCSQSDKQVSCKGGFSDGSEASNLPWEVISYDDQLLYQGHTSNRSEFSFQAPGEDFYILMDAGPGHVVELDITDIEQN
;
A
#
# COMPACT_ATOMS: atom_id res chain seq x y z
N MET A 1 -34.77 41.61 -8.58
CA MET A 1 -34.80 40.13 -8.67
C MET A 1 -33.38 39.57 -8.72
N GLN A 2 -32.48 40.08 -7.86
CA GLN A 2 -31.03 40.00 -8.05
C GLN A 2 -30.33 39.91 -6.69
N PHE A 3 -30.82 39.00 -5.84
CA PHE A 3 -30.24 38.74 -4.52
C PHE A 3 -30.22 37.25 -4.17
N LEU A 4 -30.40 36.37 -5.17
CA LEU A 4 -30.52 34.91 -4.99
C LEU A 4 -29.33 34.12 -5.57
N LEU A 5 -28.26 34.79 -6.00
CA LEU A 5 -27.09 34.16 -6.62
C LEU A 5 -25.87 33.99 -5.70
N LEU A 6 -25.96 34.43 -4.43
CA LEU A 6 -24.80 34.47 -3.52
C LEU A 6 -24.72 33.30 -2.51
N LEU A 7 -25.66 32.36 -2.53
CA LEU A 7 -25.74 31.30 -1.49
C LEU A 7 -25.23 29.91 -1.94
N SER A 8 -24.74 29.75 -3.16
CA SER A 8 -24.38 28.44 -3.72
C SER A 8 -22.87 28.10 -3.70
N ALA A 9 -22.03 28.84 -2.97
CA ALA A 9 -20.57 28.75 -3.07
C ALA A 9 -19.83 28.06 -1.89
N LEU A 10 -20.52 27.42 -0.93
CA LEU A 10 -19.89 26.93 0.31
C LEU A 10 -20.06 25.44 0.62
N THR A 11 -20.18 24.57 -0.38
CA THR A 11 -20.12 23.11 -0.17
C THR A 11 -18.86 22.52 -0.79
N SER A 12 -17.68 22.95 -0.31
CA SER A 12 -16.43 22.26 -0.55
C SER A 12 -16.38 21.06 0.39
N SER A 13 -16.73 19.87 -0.10
CA SER A 13 -16.58 18.62 0.66
C SER A 13 -15.13 18.45 1.07
N ILE A 14 -14.87 18.17 2.35
CA ILE A 14 -13.54 17.81 2.83
C ILE A 14 -13.25 16.40 2.28
N ALA A 15 -12.47 16.31 1.21
CA ALA A 15 -12.04 15.02 0.66
C ALA A 15 -11.02 14.41 1.64
N MET A 16 -11.45 13.41 2.41
CA MET A 16 -10.55 12.60 3.22
C MET A 16 -9.89 11.56 2.31
N ALA A 17 -8.75 11.90 1.73
CA ALA A 17 -7.91 10.96 0.98
C ALA A 17 -6.85 10.39 1.92
N HIS A 18 -7.14 9.25 2.54
CA HIS A 18 -6.13 8.50 3.29
C HIS A 18 -5.38 7.61 2.30
N SER A 19 -4.13 7.93 2.01
CA SER A 19 -3.30 7.13 1.12
C SER A 19 -2.73 5.94 1.88
N ILE A 20 -2.73 4.77 1.25
CA ILE A 20 -1.99 3.60 1.73
C ILE A 20 -0.52 3.73 1.34
N ASN A 21 0.38 3.24 2.18
CA ASN A 21 1.81 3.14 1.90
C ASN A 21 2.35 1.75 2.25
N LEU A 22 3.49 1.42 1.64
CA LEU A 22 4.25 0.22 1.91
C LEU A 22 5.72 0.60 1.97
N VAL A 23 6.41 0.18 3.02
CA VAL A 23 7.87 0.35 3.16
C VAL A 23 8.47 -1.02 3.40
N CYS A 24 9.47 -1.37 2.60
CA CYS A 24 10.14 -2.65 2.68
C CYS A 24 11.65 -2.45 2.81
N SER A 25 12.28 -3.31 3.59
CA SER A 25 13.73 -3.43 3.64
C SER A 25 14.16 -4.89 3.56
N GLN A 26 15.37 -5.10 3.08
CA GLN A 26 15.99 -6.41 2.97
C GLN A 26 17.28 -6.47 3.78
N SER A 27 17.43 -7.56 4.51
CA SER A 27 18.69 -7.97 5.14
C SER A 27 18.95 -9.43 4.78
N ASP A 28 20.11 -9.70 4.19
CA ASP A 28 20.43 -10.98 3.53
C ASP A 28 19.36 -11.39 2.50
N LYS A 29 18.61 -12.47 2.78
CA LYS A 29 17.50 -12.97 1.97
C LYS A 29 16.13 -12.70 2.58
N GLN A 30 16.07 -12.02 3.73
CA GLN A 30 14.82 -11.74 4.41
C GLN A 30 14.32 -10.36 4.00
N VAL A 31 13.19 -10.30 3.29
CA VAL A 31 12.46 -9.05 3.06
C VAL A 31 11.47 -8.86 4.20
N SER A 32 11.43 -7.66 4.76
CA SER A 32 10.51 -7.24 5.82
C SER A 32 9.80 -5.97 5.41
N CYS A 33 8.47 -6.01 5.44
CA CYS A 33 7.62 -4.96 4.95
C CYS A 33 6.63 -4.50 6.02
N LYS A 34 6.31 -3.22 5.99
CA LYS A 34 5.29 -2.61 6.82
C LYS A 34 4.37 -1.73 5.98
N GLY A 35 3.09 -2.08 5.98
CA GLY A 35 2.03 -1.25 5.41
C GLY A 35 1.50 -0.23 6.42
N GLY A 36 0.82 0.80 5.91
CA GLY A 36 0.14 1.79 6.75
C GLY A 36 -0.75 2.73 5.95
N PHE A 37 -1.53 3.53 6.67
CA PHE A 37 -2.32 4.62 6.09
C PHE A 37 -1.77 5.97 6.56
N SER A 38 -1.90 7.00 5.72
CA SER A 38 -1.40 8.35 6.03
C SER A 38 -2.08 9.02 7.22
N ASP A 39 -3.23 8.51 7.67
CA ASP A 39 -3.94 8.94 8.89
C ASP A 39 -3.46 8.24 10.16
N GLY A 40 -2.50 7.32 10.05
CA GLY A 40 -1.93 6.56 11.16
C GLY A 40 -2.74 5.33 11.57
N SER A 41 -3.81 5.00 10.86
CA SER A 41 -4.55 3.75 11.09
C SER A 41 -3.74 2.51 10.65
N GLU A 42 -4.04 1.37 11.27
CA GLU A 42 -3.36 0.10 10.99
C GLU A 42 -3.89 -0.52 9.69
N ALA A 43 -2.98 -0.96 8.83
CA ALA A 43 -3.23 -1.78 7.66
C ALA A 43 -3.19 -3.27 8.04
N SER A 44 -4.01 -3.68 9.02
CA SER A 44 -4.08 -5.04 9.53
C SER A 44 -4.94 -5.96 8.64
N ASN A 45 -4.53 -7.22 8.52
CA ASN A 45 -5.23 -8.26 7.78
C ASN A 45 -5.58 -7.85 6.32
N LEU A 46 -4.68 -7.13 5.67
CA LEU A 46 -4.78 -6.81 4.25
C LEU A 46 -4.04 -7.86 3.42
N PRO A 47 -4.60 -8.29 2.27
CA PRO A 47 -3.91 -9.18 1.36
C PRO A 47 -2.64 -8.52 0.80
N TRP A 48 -1.59 -9.33 0.66
CA TRP A 48 -0.39 -8.97 -0.08
C TRP A 48 0.06 -10.13 -0.96
N GLU A 49 0.73 -9.79 -2.06
CA GLU A 49 1.25 -10.73 -3.04
C GLU A 49 2.67 -10.31 -3.47
N VAL A 50 3.51 -11.30 -3.75
CA VAL A 50 4.81 -11.11 -4.40
C VAL A 50 4.71 -11.77 -5.77
N ILE A 51 4.92 -10.99 -6.82
CA ILE A 51 4.63 -11.38 -8.19
C ILE A 51 5.90 -11.17 -9.04
N SER A 52 6.27 -12.16 -9.85
CA SER A 52 7.37 -12.02 -10.82
C SER A 52 6.98 -11.09 -11.97
N TYR A 53 7.93 -10.57 -12.74
CA TYR A 53 7.60 -9.83 -13.97
C TYR A 53 6.98 -10.66 -15.11
N ASP A 54 6.96 -11.99 -14.98
CA ASP A 54 6.21 -12.89 -15.88
C ASP A 54 4.78 -13.19 -15.35
N ASP A 55 4.24 -12.34 -14.46
CA ASP A 55 2.91 -12.45 -13.82
C ASP A 55 2.68 -13.74 -12.99
N GLN A 56 3.74 -14.41 -12.54
CA GLN A 56 3.66 -15.57 -11.65
C GLN A 56 3.56 -15.14 -10.18
N LEU A 57 2.60 -15.72 -9.45
CA LEU A 57 2.48 -15.55 -8.00
C LEU A 57 3.56 -16.36 -7.28
N LEU A 58 4.47 -15.68 -6.58
CA LEU A 58 5.58 -16.29 -5.84
C LEU A 58 5.25 -16.48 -4.35
N TYR A 59 4.62 -15.47 -3.74
CA TYR A 59 4.16 -15.52 -2.35
C TYR A 59 2.84 -14.76 -2.20
N GLN A 60 2.06 -15.13 -1.19
CA GLN A 60 0.86 -14.40 -0.78
C GLN A 60 0.63 -14.54 0.72
N GLY A 61 -0.10 -13.60 1.29
CA GLY A 61 -0.50 -13.65 2.69
C GLY A 61 -1.39 -12.50 3.08
N HIS A 62 -1.50 -12.27 4.39
CA HIS A 62 -2.13 -11.10 4.95
C HIS A 62 -1.17 -10.40 5.91
N THR A 63 -1.28 -9.08 6.02
CA THR A 63 -0.53 -8.31 7.02
C THR A 63 -0.95 -8.73 8.43
N SER A 64 0.00 -8.72 9.37
CA SER A 64 -0.29 -8.97 10.78
C SER A 64 -1.06 -7.80 11.42
N ASN A 65 -1.46 -7.98 12.69
CA ASN A 65 -2.06 -6.90 13.49
C ASN A 65 -1.17 -5.66 13.64
N ARG A 66 0.13 -5.75 13.33
CA ARG A 66 1.05 -4.60 13.33
C ARG A 66 1.31 -4.02 11.94
N SER A 67 0.50 -4.43 10.96
CA SER A 67 0.65 -4.09 9.54
C SER A 67 1.95 -4.61 8.91
N GLU A 68 2.55 -5.65 9.50
CA GLU A 68 3.84 -6.21 9.10
C GLU A 68 3.69 -7.55 8.37
N PHE A 69 4.57 -7.83 7.41
CA PHE A 69 4.76 -9.13 6.79
C PHE A 69 6.21 -9.32 6.33
N SER A 70 6.60 -10.56 6.08
CA SER A 70 7.97 -10.92 5.73
C SER A 70 7.98 -12.17 4.84
N PHE A 71 8.92 -12.22 3.90
CA PHE A 71 9.12 -13.35 3.00
C PHE A 71 10.60 -13.47 2.61
N GLN A 72 10.98 -14.63 2.10
CA GLN A 72 12.33 -14.83 1.57
C GLN A 72 12.42 -14.23 0.16
N ALA A 73 13.41 -13.39 -0.10
CA ALA A 73 13.65 -12.81 -1.42
C ALA A 73 13.72 -13.94 -2.46
N PRO A 74 12.85 -13.94 -3.49
CA PRO A 74 12.91 -14.93 -4.54
C PRO A 74 14.21 -14.80 -5.33
N GLY A 75 14.56 -15.85 -6.07
CA GLY A 75 15.79 -15.87 -6.90
C GLY A 75 15.65 -15.15 -8.24
N GLU A 76 14.58 -14.38 -8.41
CA GLU A 76 14.16 -13.69 -9.64
C GLU A 76 13.59 -12.31 -9.29
N ASP A 77 13.50 -11.42 -10.28
CA ASP A 77 12.95 -10.08 -10.08
C ASP A 77 11.44 -10.13 -9.84
N PHE A 78 10.95 -9.25 -8.97
CA PHE A 78 9.58 -9.25 -8.50
C PHE A 78 9.09 -7.84 -8.14
N TYR A 79 7.79 -7.72 -7.95
CA TYR A 79 7.15 -6.59 -7.29
C TYR A 79 6.17 -7.11 -6.23
N ILE A 80 5.81 -6.23 -5.29
CA ILE A 80 4.90 -6.53 -4.20
C ILE A 80 3.61 -5.75 -4.42
N LEU A 81 2.47 -6.44 -4.37
CA LEU A 81 1.15 -5.80 -4.29
C LEU A 81 0.60 -5.91 -2.87
N MET A 82 -0.02 -4.83 -2.39
CA MET A 82 -0.83 -4.81 -1.19
C MET A 82 -2.15 -4.09 -1.48
N ASP A 83 -3.27 -4.72 -1.17
CA ASP A 83 -4.61 -4.28 -1.60
C ASP A 83 -5.53 -4.00 -0.40
N ALA A 84 -5.86 -2.72 -0.18
CA ALA A 84 -6.86 -2.27 0.79
C ALA A 84 -8.24 -1.97 0.15
N GLY A 85 -8.44 -2.35 -1.10
CA GLY A 85 -9.65 -2.13 -1.88
C GLY A 85 -9.50 -1.05 -2.95
N PRO A 86 -10.60 -0.75 -3.68
CA PRO A 86 -10.56 0.18 -4.81
C PRO A 86 -9.93 1.54 -4.46
N GLY A 87 -8.92 1.92 -5.23
CA GLY A 87 -8.16 3.16 -5.03
C GLY A 87 -7.10 3.11 -3.92
N HIS A 88 -6.91 1.97 -3.25
CA HIS A 88 -5.95 1.78 -2.17
C HIS A 88 -5.10 0.53 -2.40
N VAL A 89 -4.52 0.43 -3.60
CA VAL A 89 -3.55 -0.61 -3.95
C VAL A 89 -2.17 0.02 -4.03
N VAL A 90 -1.18 -0.59 -3.39
CA VAL A 90 0.22 -0.20 -3.51
C VAL A 90 0.97 -1.28 -4.26
N GLU A 91 1.76 -0.85 -5.22
CA GLU A 91 2.79 -1.63 -5.89
C GLU A 91 4.15 -1.13 -5.41
N LEU A 92 5.04 -2.04 -5.03
CA LEU A 92 6.42 -1.73 -4.66
C LEU A 92 7.36 -2.59 -5.50
N ASP A 93 8.15 -1.95 -6.35
CA ASP A 93 9.18 -2.58 -7.18
C ASP A 93 10.35 -3.07 -6.31
N ILE A 94 10.98 -4.18 -6.68
CA ILE A 94 12.22 -4.66 -6.02
C ILE A 94 13.28 -3.55 -5.90
N THR A 95 13.35 -2.60 -6.84
CA THR A 95 14.31 -1.48 -6.79
C THR A 95 14.04 -0.48 -5.67
N ASP A 96 12.82 -0.45 -5.13
CA ASP A 96 12.41 0.43 -4.02
C ASP A 96 12.58 -0.23 -2.64
N ILE A 97 13.07 -1.48 -2.58
CA ILE A 97 13.39 -2.16 -1.32
C ILE A 97 14.70 -1.63 -0.76
N GLU A 98 14.63 -1.01 0.43
CA GLU A 98 15.79 -0.49 1.14
C GLU A 98 16.75 -1.62 1.55
N GLN A 99 18.05 -1.40 1.43
CA GLN A 99 19.08 -2.37 1.83
C GLN A 99 19.59 -2.01 3.23
N ASN A 100 19.47 -2.95 4.18
CA ASN A 100 19.88 -2.78 5.59
C ASN A 100 21.15 -3.55 5.95
#